data_AF-A0A846H813-F1
#
_entry.id   AF-A0A846H813-F1
#
_cell.length_a   1.000
_cell.length_b   1.000
_cell.length_c   1.000
_cell.angle_alpha   90.00
_cell.angle_beta   90.00
_cell.angle_gamma   90.00
#
_symmetry.space_group_name_H-M   'P 1'
#
loop_
_entity.id
_entity.type
_entity.pdbx_description
1 polymer ?
#
loop_
_entity_poly.entity_id
_entity_poly.type
_entity_poly.pdbx_seq_one_letter_code
_entity_poly.pdbx_strand_id
1 'polypeptide(L)' 'MTVTGKHYLTPFLPHMGQTPEEQLQKNHAAMEMLSRWIKEEISEYESIQREIYFDSFKKIVDNERLPRHKIYSQ' A
#
# COMPACT_ATOMS: atom_id res chain seq x y z
N MET A 1 -27.57 -16.35 -4.46
CA MET A 1 -26.21 -16.62 -3.95
C MET A 1 -26.02 -15.82 -2.68
N THR A 2 -26.09 -16.49 -1.54
CA THR A 2 -26.00 -15.88 -0.21
C THR A 2 -24.57 -15.41 0.06
N VAL A 3 -24.42 -14.12 0.37
CA VAL A 3 -23.16 -13.45 0.71
C VAL A 3 -22.71 -13.90 2.12
N THR A 4 -22.23 -15.13 2.25
CA THR A 4 -21.84 -15.72 3.55
C THR A 4 -20.40 -15.41 3.97
N GLY A 5 -19.61 -14.73 3.12
CA GLY A 5 -18.20 -14.42 3.41
C GLY A 5 -17.94 -13.11 4.18
N LYS A 6 -18.88 -12.16 4.20
CA LYS A 6 -18.64 -10.81 4.77
C LYS A 6 -18.47 -10.79 6.30
N HIS A 7 -19.15 -11.69 7.02
CA HIS A 7 -19.13 -11.69 8.49
C HIS A 7 -17.86 -12.28 9.11
N TYR A 8 -17.10 -13.12 8.38
CA TYR A 8 -15.89 -13.75 8.92
C TYR A 8 -14.67 -12.83 8.91
N LEU A 9 -14.66 -11.81 8.06
CA LEU A 9 -13.54 -10.87 7.92
C LEU A 9 -13.67 -9.64 8.82
N THR A 10 -14.83 -9.45 9.46
CA THR A 10 -15.10 -8.28 10.30
C THR A 10 -14.08 -8.08 11.44
N PRO A 11 -13.57 -9.14 12.12
CA PRO A 11 -12.50 -8.97 13.10
C PRO A 11 -11.18 -8.45 12.52
N PHE A 12 -10.95 -8.69 11.23
CA PHE A 12 -9.71 -8.35 10.53
C PHE A 12 -9.81 -7.04 9.73
N LEU A 13 -11.02 -6.54 9.48
CA LEU A 13 -11.29 -5.37 8.65
C LEU A 13 -12.24 -4.39 9.37
N PRO A 14 -11.78 -3.71 10.43
CA PRO A 14 -12.62 -2.85 11.28
C PRO A 14 -13.23 -1.66 10.54
N HIS A 15 -12.67 -1.28 9.38
CA HIS A 15 -13.12 -0.15 8.57
C HIS A 15 -13.88 -0.59 7.30
N MET A 16 -14.27 -1.85 7.19
CA MET A 16 -15.10 -2.32 6.08
C MET A 16 -16.52 -1.75 6.21
N GLY A 17 -17.03 -1.11 5.16
CA GLY A 17 -18.43 -0.71 5.04
C GLY A 17 -19.32 -1.90 4.70
N GLN A 18 -20.56 -1.89 5.18
CA GLN A 18 -21.54 -2.91 4.85
C GLN A 18 -22.07 -2.72 3.42
N THR A 19 -22.19 -1.45 2.99
CA THR A 19 -22.57 -1.04 1.63
C THR A 19 -21.45 -0.24 0.93
N PRO A 20 -21.51 -0.10 -0.41
CA PRO A 20 -20.59 0.78 -1.14
C PRO A 20 -20.61 2.23 -0.65
N GLU A 21 -21.78 2.78 -0.36
CA GLU A 21 -21.94 4.18 0.11
C GLU A 21 -21.27 4.38 1.47
N GLU A 22 -21.45 3.43 2.38
CA GLU A 22 -20.78 3.45 3.68
C GLU A 22 -19.26 3.34 3.53
N GLN A 23 -18.78 2.49 2.61
CA GLN A 23 -17.34 2.37 2.33
C GLN A 23 -16.78 3.65 1.72
N LEU A 24 -17.52 4.32 0.81
CA LEU A 24 -17.12 5.60 0.24
C LEU A 24 -16.99 6.67 1.32
N GLN A 25 -17.94 6.73 2.25
CA GLN A 25 -17.86 7.66 3.37
C GLN A 25 -16.66 7.36 4.29
N LYS A 26 -16.43 6.08 4.62
CA LYS A 26 -15.27 5.65 5.42
C LYS A 26 -13.94 5.95 4.72
N ASN A 27 -13.89 5.87 3.40
CA ASN A 27 -12.68 6.12 2.62
C ASN A 27 -12.40 7.62 2.41
N HIS A 28 -13.35 8.52 2.66
CA HIS A 28 -13.23 9.93 2.32
C HIS A 28 -11.95 10.58 2.85
N ALA A 29 -11.66 10.40 4.15
CA ALA A 29 -10.46 10.97 4.76
C ALA A 29 -9.16 10.41 4.14
N ALA A 30 -9.13 9.12 3.80
CA ALA A 30 -7.99 8.51 3.12
C ALA A 30 -7.83 9.08 1.70
N MET A 31 -8.93 9.29 0.98
CA MET A 31 -8.92 9.90 -0.36
C MET A 31 -8.41 11.34 -0.33
N GLU A 32 -8.80 12.14 0.67
CA GLU A 32 -8.28 13.50 0.85
C GLU A 32 -6.77 13.50 1.14
N MET A 33 -6.32 12.61 2.03
CA MET A 33 -4.91 12.45 2.34
C MET A 33 -4.08 12.05 1.11
N LEU A 34 -4.57 11.06 0.35
CA LEU A 34 -3.93 10.64 -0.90
C LEU A 34 -3.89 11.77 -1.93
N SER A 35 -4.98 12.54 -2.05
CA SER A 35 -5.02 13.70 -2.95
C SER A 35 -3.96 14.74 -2.58
N ARG A 36 -3.73 14.97 -1.28
CA ARG A 36 -2.67 15.85 -0.81
C ARG A 36 -1.29 15.33 -1.18
N TRP A 37 -1.00 14.06 -0.92
CA TRP A 37 0.31 13.46 -1.25
C TRP A 37 0.61 13.41 -2.74
N ILE A 38 -0.41 13.24 -3.58
CA ILE A 38 -0.23 13.29 -5.05
C ILE A 38 0.09 14.72 -5.52
N LYS A 39 -0.47 15.73 -4.85
CA LYS A 39 -0.24 17.15 -5.18
C LYS A 39 1.07 17.70 -4.60
N GLU A 40 1.62 17.05 -3.57
CA GLU A 40 2.93 17.41 -3.03
C GLU A 40 3.99 17.18 -4.12
N GLU A 41 4.55 18.27 -4.64
CA GLU A 41 5.66 18.21 -5.58
C GLU A 41 6.91 17.69 -4.85
N ILE A 42 7.43 16.57 -5.32
CA ILE A 42 8.68 16.01 -4.82
C ILE A 42 9.82 16.78 -5.52
N SER A 43 10.73 17.34 -4.73
CA SER A 43 11.92 17.98 -5.31
C SER A 43 12.77 16.97 -6.08
N GLU A 44 13.48 17.42 -7.12
CA GLU A 44 14.39 16.56 -7.88
C GLU A 44 15.42 15.86 -6.97
N TYR A 45 15.99 16.61 -6.01
CA TYR A 45 16.91 16.06 -5.01
C TYR A 45 16.27 14.92 -4.21
N GLU A 46 15.05 15.12 -3.70
CA GLU A 46 14.34 14.09 -2.95
C GLU A 46 14.00 12.87 -3.82
N SER A 47 13.63 13.07 -5.09
CA SER A 47 13.38 11.99 -6.04
C SER A 47 14.61 11.10 -6.20
N ILE A 48 15.80 11.70 -6.37
CA ILE A 48 17.07 10.97 -6.47
C ILE A 48 17.35 10.19 -5.18
N GLN A 49 17.14 10.81 -4.01
CA GLN A 49 17.34 10.13 -2.73
C GLN A 49 16.41 8.92 -2.57
N ARG A 50 15.14 9.05 -2.98
CA ARG A 50 14.17 7.95 -2.95
C ARG A 50 14.60 6.78 -3.83
N GLU A 51 15.15 7.04 -5.02
CA GLU A 51 15.69 5.99 -5.89
C GLU A 51 16.87 5.25 -5.23
N ILE A 52 17.82 5.99 -4.66
CA ILE A 52 18.98 5.42 -3.94
C ILE A 52 18.53 4.54 -2.77
N TYR A 53 17.58 5.01 -1.98
CA TYR A 53 17.02 4.24 -0.87
C TYR A 53 16.28 3.00 -1.36
N PHE A 54 15.53 3.12 -2.46
CA PHE A 54 14.80 2.00 -3.02
C PHE A 54 15.76 0.92 -3.55
N ASP A 55 16.86 1.30 -4.19
CA ASP A 55 17.89 0.34 -4.61
C ASP A 55 18.60 -0.33 -3.44
N SER A 56 18.82 0.40 -2.35
CA SER A 56 19.36 -0.17 -1.11
C SER A 56 18.40 -1.18 -0.50
N PHE A 57 17.10 -0.85 -0.46
CA PHE A 57 16.05 -1.74 -0.01
C PHE A 57 16.01 -3.04 -0.83
N LYS A 58 16.04 -2.95 -2.16
CA LYS A 58 16.05 -4.13 -3.04
C LYS A 58 17.19 -5.08 -2.70
N LYS A 59 18.40 -4.54 -2.53
CA LYS A 59 19.60 -5.32 -2.17
C LYS A 59 19.46 -5.99 -0.81
N ILE A 60 18.95 -5.28 0.19
CA ILE A 60 18.72 -5.83 1.54
C ILE A 60 17.72 -6.99 1.47
N VAL A 61 16.56 -6.76 0.85
CA VAL A 61 15.51 -7.79 0.74
C VAL A 61 16.05 -9.04 0.05
N ASP A 62 16.79 -8.86 -1.04
CA ASP A 62 17.33 -9.99 -1.75
C ASP A 62 18.46 -10.67 -1.00
N ASN A 63 19.36 -9.96 -0.31
CA ASN A 63 20.43 -10.58 0.48
C ASN A 63 19.89 -11.55 1.54
N GLU A 64 18.77 -11.23 2.17
CA GLU A 64 18.12 -12.07 3.19
C GLU A 64 17.34 -13.27 2.60
N ARG A 65 17.19 -13.34 1.27
CA ARG A 65 16.45 -14.42 0.59
C ARG A 65 17.37 -15.53 0.12
N LEU A 66 16.88 -16.76 0.14
CA LEU A 66 17.60 -17.91 -0.43
C LEU A 66 17.86 -17.73 -1.94
N PRO A 67 18.91 -18.36 -2.49
CA PRO A 67 19.07 -18.47 -3.94
C PRO A 67 17.78 -19.00 -4.60
N ARG A 68 17.41 -18.45 -5.77
CA ARG A 68 16.14 -18.67 -6.50
C ARG A 68 14.86 -18.07 -5.91
N HIS A 69 14.94 -17.41 -4.76
CA HIS A 69 13.79 -16.72 -4.13
C HIS A 69 13.96 -15.19 -4.11
N LYS A 70 14.98 -14.69 -4.82
CA LYS A 70 15.26 -13.27 -5.02
C LYS A 70 14.12 -12.65 -5.83
N ILE A 71 13.74 -11.42 -5.49
CA ILE A 71 12.65 -10.69 -6.14
C ILE A 71 13.21 -9.68 -7.14
N TYR A 72 14.33 -9.04 -6.82
CA TYR A 72 14.82 -7.85 -7.54
C TYR A 72 16.05 -8.12 -8.39
N SER A 73 16.90 -9.05 -7.96
CA SER A 73 18.06 -9.53 -8.71
C SER A 73 17.61 -10.61 -9.69
N GLN A 74 17.69 -10.27 -10.99
CA GLN A 74 17.54 -11.21 -12.09
C GLN A 74 18.82 -12.03 -12.28
#